data_AF-A0A831UQ62-F1
#
_entry.id   AF-A0A831UQ62-F1
#
_cell.length_a   1.000
_cell.length_b   1.000
_cell.length_c   1.000
_cell.angle_alpha   90.00
_cell.angle_beta   90.00
_cell.angle_gamma   90.00
#
_symmetry.space_group_name_H-M   'P 1'
#
loop_
_entity.id
_entity.type
_entity.pdbx_description
1 polymer ?
#
loop_
_entity_poly.entity_id
_entity_poly.type
_entity_poly.pdbx_seq_one_letter_code
_entity_poly.pdbx_strand_id
1 'polypeptide(L)'
;MRIFAIGSLIALVILSACKNDSRPPSQAWHRPKLSQILAINHVESPDKALELLGRELQHPNWLAPDPATLRAVASKLEQVCAEKKYPEHAVEIAWQFFERAATAKVDEDEVVYFLSLRAVWEQLKDTLHRQEGRRDVFARVDQLFQEAETELKAMRRGSGAVADYKYVVQSNKYAREQLSALREIILRQ
;
A
#
# COMPACT_ATOMS: atom_id res chain seq x y z
N MET A 1 31.82 -22.75 47.74
CA MET A 1 32.63 -22.63 46.50
C MET A 1 31.90 -23.37 45.39
N ARG A 2 31.78 -22.75 44.20
CA ARG A 2 31.05 -23.14 42.97
C ARG A 2 29.73 -22.38 42.72
N ILE A 3 29.94 -21.20 42.16
CA ILE A 3 29.09 -20.37 41.30
C ILE A 3 28.84 -21.12 39.98
N PHE A 4 27.64 -20.99 39.38
CA PHE A 4 27.36 -20.89 37.92
C PHE A 4 25.82 -20.70 37.79
N ALA A 5 25.33 -19.46 37.71
CA ALA A 5 25.09 -18.70 36.47
C ALA A 5 24.11 -19.38 35.48
N ILE A 6 22.84 -19.52 35.88
CA ILE A 6 21.72 -19.79 34.97
C ILE A 6 21.31 -18.44 34.37
N GLY A 7 22.09 -17.96 33.42
CA GLY A 7 21.91 -16.64 32.85
C GLY A 7 22.65 -16.47 31.54
N SER A 8 22.57 -17.45 30.63
CA SER A 8 23.07 -17.29 29.26
C SER A 8 22.69 -18.44 28.33
N LEU A 9 21.40 -18.78 28.20
CA LEU A 9 20.96 -19.75 27.17
C LEU A 9 19.71 -19.32 26.39
N ILE A 10 19.14 -18.14 26.67
CA ILE A 10 18.06 -17.54 25.85
C ILE A 10 18.61 -16.50 24.86
N ALA A 11 19.86 -16.05 25.02
CA ALA A 11 20.50 -15.11 24.10
C ALA A 11 21.04 -15.74 22.78
N LEU A 12 21.05 -17.08 22.67
CA LEU A 12 21.64 -17.76 21.50
C LEU A 12 20.63 -18.24 20.44
N VAL A 13 19.32 -18.07 20.67
CA VAL A 13 18.27 -18.38 19.66
C VAL A 13 17.80 -17.11 18.93
N ILE A 14 18.13 -15.91 19.43
CA ILE A 14 17.70 -14.63 18.83
C ILE A 14 18.72 -14.05 17.83
N LEU A 15 19.95 -14.57 17.78
CA LEU A 15 21.00 -14.08 16.86
C LEU A 15 21.22 -14.95 15.60
N SER A 16 20.44 -16.01 15.42
CA SER A 16 20.55 -16.90 14.25
C SER A 16 19.47 -16.64 13.17
N ALA A 17 18.91 -15.43 13.12
CA ALA A 17 18.08 -14.95 12.00
C ALA A 17 18.81 -13.91 11.12
N CYS A 18 20.03 -13.50 11.47
CA CYS A 18 20.92 -12.75 10.58
C CYS A 18 21.75 -13.72 9.73
N LYS A 19 21.06 -14.63 9.02
CA LYS A 19 21.72 -15.43 7.98
C LYS A 19 21.81 -14.55 6.75
N ASN A 20 23.02 -14.07 6.49
CA ASN A 20 23.47 -13.48 5.23
C ASN A 20 22.70 -14.07 4.03
N ASP A 21 21.68 -13.34 3.58
CA ASP A 21 21.04 -13.58 2.31
C ASP A 21 22.02 -13.08 1.24
N SER A 22 23.04 -13.89 0.99
CA SER A 22 24.08 -13.67 -0.02
C SER A 22 23.50 -13.99 -1.39
N ARG A 23 22.40 -13.32 -1.74
CA ARG A 23 21.88 -13.33 -3.10
C ARG A 23 22.63 -12.22 -3.85
N PRO A 24 22.97 -12.42 -5.14
CA PRO A 24 23.44 -11.31 -5.97
C PRO A 24 22.41 -10.15 -5.88
N PRO A 25 22.79 -8.87 -6.06
CA PRO A 25 21.87 -7.75 -5.91
C PRO A 25 20.87 -7.72 -7.08
N SER A 26 19.97 -8.69 -7.11
CA SER A 26 18.72 -8.63 -7.84
C SER A 26 17.88 -7.57 -7.14
N GLN A 27 18.03 -6.32 -7.57
CA GLN A 27 17.16 -5.18 -7.27
C GLN A 27 16.56 -5.18 -5.85
N ALA A 28 17.29 -4.59 -4.90
CA ALA A 28 16.72 -4.31 -3.58
C ALA A 28 15.40 -3.53 -3.75
N TRP A 29 14.34 -3.99 -3.10
CA TRP A 29 13.06 -3.31 -3.13
C TRP A 29 13.18 -1.99 -2.36
N HIS A 30 12.75 -0.89 -2.98
CA HIS A 30 12.80 0.46 -2.45
C HIS A 30 11.62 0.70 -1.50
N ARG A 31 11.92 1.08 -0.26
CA ARG A 31 10.91 1.58 0.69
C ARG A 31 10.74 3.09 0.46
N PRO A 32 9.56 3.55 -0.02
CA PRO A 32 9.41 4.94 -0.41
C PRO A 32 9.40 5.86 0.82
N LYS A 33 10.06 7.01 0.72
CA LYS A 33 10.22 7.99 1.82
C LYS A 33 9.01 8.90 2.00
N LEU A 34 7.80 8.34 1.88
CA LEU A 34 6.55 9.09 1.85
C LEU A 34 6.29 9.89 3.13
N SER A 35 6.60 9.33 4.30
CA SER A 35 6.43 10.04 5.57
C SER A 35 7.32 11.29 5.69
N GLN A 36 8.52 11.26 5.09
CA GLN A 36 9.41 12.42 5.03
C GLN A 36 8.88 13.48 4.05
N ILE A 37 8.31 13.05 2.92
CA ILE A 37 7.68 13.92 1.93
C ILE A 37 6.44 14.61 2.54
N LEU A 38 5.63 13.88 3.32
CA LEU A 38 4.50 14.43 4.05
C LEU A 38 4.92 15.49 5.07
N ALA A 39 6.03 15.27 5.78
CA ALA A 39 6.54 16.25 6.74
C ALA A 39 6.99 17.56 6.08
N ILE A 40 7.56 17.52 4.86
CA ILE A 40 7.97 18.71 4.11
C ILE A 40 6.78 19.58 3.69
N ASN A 41 5.62 18.95 3.42
CA ASN A 41 4.38 19.65 3.08
C ASN A 41 3.88 20.53 4.23
N HIS A 42 4.05 20.09 5.48
CA HIS A 42 3.65 20.85 6.65
C HIS A 42 4.53 22.08 6.95
N VAL A 43 5.74 22.15 6.36
CA VAL A 43 6.77 23.11 6.78
C VAL A 43 7.18 24.10 5.67
N GLU A 44 7.14 23.74 4.37
CA GLU A 44 7.86 24.53 3.35
C GLU A 44 7.08 24.88 2.05
N SER A 45 6.44 23.93 1.34
CA SER A 45 5.65 24.22 0.12
C SER A 45 4.96 22.96 -0.46
N PRO A 46 3.69 23.03 -0.91
CA PRO A 46 3.02 21.96 -1.66
C PRO A 46 3.75 21.56 -2.96
N ASP A 47 4.38 22.53 -3.64
CA ASP A 47 5.10 22.31 -4.91
C ASP A 47 6.29 21.37 -4.73
N LYS A 48 7.06 21.62 -3.66
CA LYS A 48 8.22 20.79 -3.31
C LYS A 48 7.80 19.38 -2.92
N ALA A 49 6.65 19.24 -2.24
CA ALA A 49 6.13 17.93 -1.88
C ALA A 49 5.68 17.11 -3.11
N LEU A 50 4.99 17.74 -4.07
CA LEU A 50 4.61 17.10 -5.34
C LEU A 50 5.84 16.71 -6.16
N GLU A 51 6.84 17.58 -6.26
CA GLU A 51 8.09 17.29 -6.98
C GLU A 51 8.83 16.09 -6.37
N LEU A 52 8.98 16.06 -5.04
CA LEU A 52 9.61 14.96 -4.33
C LEU A 52 8.82 13.66 -4.45
N LEU A 53 7.48 13.73 -4.38
CA LEU A 53 6.62 12.58 -4.61
C LEU A 53 6.75 12.05 -6.03
N GLY A 54 6.72 12.93 -7.04
CA GLY A 54 6.91 12.58 -8.44
C GLY A 54 8.24 11.85 -8.68
N ARG A 55 9.33 12.32 -8.07
CA ARG A 55 10.63 11.63 -8.12
C ARG A 55 10.56 10.25 -7.47
N GLU A 56 9.88 10.13 -6.33
CA GLU A 56 9.80 8.87 -5.60
C GLU A 56 9.02 7.80 -6.37
N LEU A 57 8.00 8.21 -7.10
CA LEU A 57 7.17 7.34 -7.94
C LEU A 57 7.96 6.70 -9.10
N GLN A 58 9.07 7.31 -9.53
CA GLN A 58 9.93 6.80 -10.61
C GLN A 58 10.81 5.60 -10.19
N HIS A 59 10.91 5.27 -8.90
CA HIS A 59 11.71 4.13 -8.47
C HIS A 59 11.07 2.80 -8.93
N PRO A 60 11.80 1.91 -9.63
CA PRO A 60 11.20 0.76 -10.33
C PRO A 60 10.61 -0.32 -9.41
N ASN A 61 11.23 -0.58 -8.25
CA ASN A 61 10.81 -1.64 -7.35
C ASN A 61 10.30 -1.07 -6.04
N TRP A 62 8.99 -0.94 -5.87
CA TRP A 62 8.39 -0.37 -4.65
C TRP A 62 7.96 -1.46 -3.67
N LEU A 63 8.40 -1.34 -2.42
CA LEU A 63 7.69 -1.95 -1.30
C LEU A 63 6.44 -1.14 -1.00
N ALA A 64 5.36 -1.85 -0.71
CA ALA A 64 4.11 -1.28 -0.27
C ALA A 64 4.36 -0.37 0.95
N PRO A 65 3.90 0.90 0.92
CA PRO A 65 3.87 1.71 2.12
C PRO A 65 2.96 1.07 3.16
N ASP A 66 3.20 1.36 4.44
CA ASP A 66 2.26 0.94 5.46
C ASP A 66 0.87 1.59 5.23
N PRO A 67 -0.22 0.92 5.62
CA PRO A 67 -1.59 1.40 5.42
C PRO A 67 -1.87 2.84 5.89
N ALA A 68 -1.24 3.28 6.99
CA ALA A 68 -1.48 4.61 7.53
C ALA A 68 -0.80 5.68 6.66
N THR A 69 0.46 5.45 6.27
CA THR A 69 1.19 6.31 5.33
C THR A 69 0.45 6.39 3.99
N LEU A 70 -0.06 5.27 3.48
CA LEU A 70 -0.80 5.22 2.21
C LEU A 70 -2.01 6.18 2.22
N ARG A 71 -2.84 6.11 3.27
CA ARG A 71 -4.02 6.97 3.42
C ARG A 71 -3.66 8.44 3.66
N ALA A 72 -2.60 8.71 4.41
CA ALA A 72 -2.14 10.07 4.66
C ALA A 72 -1.69 10.77 3.36
N VAL A 73 -0.98 10.06 2.48
CA VAL A 73 -0.60 10.58 1.16
C VAL A 73 -1.83 10.82 0.27
N ALA A 74 -2.79 9.90 0.24
CA ALA A 74 -4.03 10.08 -0.51
C ALA A 74 -4.80 11.32 -0.07
N SER A 75 -4.95 11.54 1.25
CA SER A 75 -5.62 12.74 1.77
C SER A 75 -4.89 14.02 1.41
N LYS A 76 -3.55 14.01 1.41
CA LYS A 76 -2.78 15.17 0.98
C LYS A 76 -2.95 15.45 -0.51
N LEU A 77 -2.93 14.41 -1.35
CA LEU A 77 -3.13 14.54 -2.79
C LEU A 77 -4.52 15.08 -3.11
N GLU A 78 -5.56 14.60 -2.43
CA GLU A 78 -6.92 15.12 -2.55
C GLU A 78 -6.98 16.63 -2.24
N GLN A 79 -6.38 17.06 -1.13
CA GLN A 79 -6.30 18.47 -0.75
C GLN A 79 -5.61 19.31 -1.84
N VAL A 80 -4.45 18.86 -2.33
CA VAL A 80 -3.68 19.58 -3.35
C VAL A 80 -4.43 19.62 -4.69
N CYS A 81 -5.12 18.55 -5.06
CA CYS A 81 -5.94 18.51 -6.29
C CYS A 81 -7.19 19.41 -6.20
N ALA A 82 -7.69 19.68 -5.00
CA ALA A 82 -8.79 20.61 -4.78
C ALA A 82 -8.34 22.09 -4.91
N GLU A 83 -7.04 22.37 -4.73
CA GLU A 83 -6.49 23.71 -4.93
C GLU A 83 -6.46 24.06 -6.43
N LYS A 84 -7.10 25.17 -6.82
CA LYS A 84 -7.28 25.59 -8.22
C LYS A 84 -5.99 25.84 -9.00
N LYS A 85 -4.83 25.84 -8.34
CA LYS A 85 -3.54 26.22 -8.93
C LYS A 85 -2.87 25.07 -9.68
N TYR A 86 -3.19 23.80 -9.38
CA TYR A 86 -2.45 22.64 -9.89
C TYR A 86 -3.28 21.43 -10.34
N PRO A 87 -4.46 21.60 -10.97
CA PRO A 87 -5.38 20.49 -11.15
C PRO A 87 -4.79 19.34 -11.98
N GLU A 88 -4.19 19.58 -13.14
CA GLU A 88 -3.81 18.48 -14.05
C GLU A 88 -2.59 17.69 -13.57
N HIS A 89 -1.51 18.38 -13.18
CA HIS A 89 -0.29 17.71 -12.72
C HIS A 89 -0.49 16.96 -11.41
N ALA A 90 -1.25 17.53 -10.46
CA ALA A 90 -1.53 16.88 -9.19
C ALA A 90 -2.42 15.64 -9.38
N VAL A 91 -3.40 15.68 -10.29
CA VAL A 91 -4.24 14.52 -10.62
C VAL A 91 -3.38 13.41 -11.24
N GLU A 92 -2.42 13.75 -12.11
CA GLU A 92 -1.52 12.75 -12.70
C GLU A 92 -0.61 12.10 -11.64
N ILE A 93 -0.04 12.89 -10.71
CA ILE A 93 0.72 12.36 -9.58
C ILE A 93 -0.17 11.45 -8.71
N ALA A 94 -1.43 11.84 -8.48
CA ALA A 94 -2.35 11.05 -7.67
C ALA A 94 -2.66 9.69 -8.31
N TRP A 95 -2.84 9.66 -9.63
CA TRP A 95 -2.99 8.41 -10.38
C TRP A 95 -1.74 7.54 -10.28
N GLN A 96 -0.57 8.10 -10.60
CA GLN A 96 0.71 7.37 -10.51
C GLN A 96 0.95 6.83 -9.09
N PHE A 97 0.62 7.60 -8.06
CA PHE A 97 0.69 7.13 -6.68
C PHE A 97 -0.17 5.90 -6.44
N PHE A 98 -1.43 5.93 -6.88
CA PHE A 98 -2.32 4.78 -6.77
C PHE A 98 -1.79 3.56 -7.54
N GLU A 99 -1.35 3.73 -8.79
CA GLU A 99 -0.77 2.66 -9.60
C GLU A 99 0.44 2.02 -8.94
N ARG A 100 1.38 2.85 -8.47
CA ARG A 100 2.60 2.38 -7.79
C ARG A 100 2.25 1.65 -6.51
N ALA A 101 1.30 2.13 -5.72
CA ALA A 101 0.86 1.45 -4.51
C ALA A 101 0.16 0.11 -4.79
N ALA A 102 -0.69 0.03 -5.81
CA ALA A 102 -1.38 -1.20 -6.20
C ALA A 102 -0.42 -2.27 -6.76
N THR A 103 0.61 -1.84 -7.48
CA THR A 103 1.63 -2.72 -8.08
C THR A 103 2.83 -3.00 -7.17
N ALA A 104 2.90 -2.34 -6.01
CA ALA A 104 3.97 -2.57 -5.04
C ALA A 104 3.94 -3.99 -4.47
N LYS A 105 5.11 -4.46 -4.04
CA LYS A 105 5.24 -5.71 -3.28
C LYS A 105 4.75 -5.49 -1.86
N VAL A 106 3.78 -6.31 -1.45
CA VAL A 106 3.23 -6.35 -0.09
C VAL A 106 3.99 -7.40 0.71
N ASP A 107 4.54 -7.00 1.86
CA ASP A 107 5.24 -7.85 2.83
C ASP A 107 4.44 -8.02 4.14
N GLU A 108 3.33 -7.30 4.29
CA GLU A 108 2.45 -7.30 5.47
C GLU A 108 1.06 -7.90 5.17
N ASP A 109 0.10 -7.68 6.09
CA ASP A 109 -1.29 -8.15 6.00
C ASP A 109 -1.99 -7.65 4.71
N GLU A 110 -2.16 -8.57 3.75
CA GLU A 110 -2.72 -8.29 2.43
C GLU A 110 -4.18 -7.83 2.49
N VAL A 111 -4.96 -8.27 3.49
CA VAL A 111 -6.35 -7.82 3.67
C VAL A 111 -6.37 -6.35 4.07
N VAL A 112 -5.57 -5.99 5.08
CA VAL A 112 -5.50 -4.60 5.55
C VAL A 112 -4.95 -3.70 4.44
N TYR A 113 -3.95 -4.18 3.69
CA TYR A 113 -3.39 -3.42 2.58
C TYR A 113 -4.42 -3.22 1.44
N PHE A 114 -5.11 -4.28 1.02
CA PHE A 114 -6.15 -4.20 -0.01
C PHE A 114 -7.28 -3.23 0.38
N LEU A 115 -7.79 -3.33 1.61
CA LEU A 115 -8.83 -2.42 2.10
C LEU A 115 -8.32 -0.97 2.20
N SER A 116 -7.02 -0.77 2.39
CA SER A 116 -6.43 0.56 2.42
C SER A 116 -6.26 1.14 1.02
N LEU A 117 -5.88 0.33 0.02
CA LEU A 117 -5.92 0.74 -1.39
C LEU A 117 -7.33 1.13 -1.82
N ARG A 118 -8.34 0.36 -1.40
CA ARG A 118 -9.73 0.72 -1.64
C ARG A 118 -10.09 2.08 -1.03
N ALA A 119 -9.72 2.32 0.22
CA ALA A 119 -9.97 3.61 0.87
C ALA A 119 -9.28 4.77 0.13
N VAL A 120 -8.05 4.57 -0.33
CA VAL A 120 -7.34 5.54 -1.17
C VAL A 120 -8.06 5.79 -2.49
N TRP A 121 -8.54 4.73 -3.15
CA TRP A 121 -9.31 4.85 -4.38
C TRP A 121 -10.58 5.67 -4.16
N GLU A 122 -11.40 5.31 -3.17
CA GLU A 122 -12.63 6.02 -2.84
C GLU A 122 -12.40 7.50 -2.54
N GLN A 123 -11.26 7.83 -1.93
CA GLN A 123 -10.86 9.20 -1.62
C GLN A 123 -10.43 9.99 -2.86
N LEU A 124 -9.77 9.34 -3.83
CA LEU A 124 -9.23 10.02 -5.00
C LEU A 124 -10.14 9.95 -6.24
N LYS A 125 -11.11 9.04 -6.29
CA LYS A 125 -11.85 8.71 -7.51
C LYS A 125 -12.55 9.91 -8.17
N ASP A 126 -13.15 10.81 -7.40
CA ASP A 126 -13.83 12.00 -7.96
C ASP A 126 -12.84 12.97 -8.61
N THR A 127 -11.61 13.00 -8.10
CA THR A 127 -10.50 13.76 -8.68
C THR A 127 -9.97 13.07 -9.93
N LEU A 128 -9.79 11.74 -9.88
CA LEU A 128 -9.26 10.94 -10.98
C LEU A 128 -10.23 10.88 -12.16
N HIS A 129 -11.54 10.74 -11.93
CA HIS A 129 -12.59 10.68 -12.97
C HIS A 129 -12.69 11.94 -13.83
N ARG A 130 -12.03 13.04 -13.44
CA ARG A 130 -11.87 14.23 -14.29
C ARG A 130 -10.97 13.98 -15.49
N GLN A 131 -10.10 12.96 -15.46
CA GLN A 131 -9.28 12.55 -16.59
C GLN A 131 -10.08 11.68 -17.57
N GLU A 132 -10.35 12.21 -18.76
CA GLU A 132 -11.18 11.51 -19.74
C GLU A 132 -10.49 10.27 -20.35
N GLY A 133 -9.15 10.25 -20.42
CA GLY A 133 -8.40 9.20 -21.11
C GLY A 133 -8.36 7.83 -20.41
N ARG A 134 -8.90 7.71 -19.19
CA ARG A 134 -8.78 6.49 -18.36
C ARG A 134 -10.11 5.97 -17.81
N ARG A 135 -11.24 6.45 -18.33
CA ARG A 135 -12.60 6.11 -17.84
C ARG A 135 -12.85 4.60 -17.74
N ASP A 136 -12.44 3.82 -18.74
CA ASP A 136 -12.65 2.37 -18.76
C ASP A 136 -11.85 1.64 -17.67
N VAL A 137 -10.62 2.09 -17.42
CA VAL A 137 -9.77 1.55 -16.34
C VAL A 137 -10.40 1.87 -14.99
N PHE A 138 -10.84 3.12 -14.79
CA PHE A 138 -11.45 3.54 -13.53
C PHE A 138 -12.75 2.80 -13.23
N ALA A 139 -13.62 2.59 -14.24
CA ALA A 139 -14.84 1.81 -14.09
C ALA A 139 -14.56 0.35 -13.66
N ARG A 140 -13.51 -0.27 -14.19
CA ARG A 140 -13.10 -1.64 -13.81
C ARG A 140 -12.55 -1.68 -12.38
N VAL A 141 -11.80 -0.66 -11.96
CA VAL A 141 -11.31 -0.55 -10.58
C VAL A 141 -12.48 -0.35 -9.60
N ASP A 142 -13.44 0.51 -9.93
CA ASP A 142 -14.69 0.70 -9.16
C ASP A 142 -15.43 -0.62 -8.98
N GLN A 143 -15.68 -1.33 -10.09
CA GLN A 143 -16.38 -2.61 -10.05
C GLN A 143 -15.66 -3.62 -9.15
N LEU A 144 -14.34 -3.76 -9.30
CA LEU A 144 -13.54 -4.67 -8.48
C LEU A 144 -13.69 -4.37 -6.99
N PHE A 145 -13.58 -3.10 -6.59
CA PHE A 145 -13.67 -2.74 -5.17
C PHE A 145 -15.09 -2.91 -4.60
N GLN A 146 -16.13 -2.65 -5.39
CA GLN A 146 -17.53 -2.86 -4.98
C GLN A 146 -17.85 -4.36 -4.77
N GLU A 147 -17.43 -5.21 -5.70
CA GLU A 147 -17.60 -6.66 -5.61
C GLU A 147 -16.82 -7.22 -4.41
N ALA A 148 -15.56 -6.82 -4.26
CA ALA A 148 -14.69 -7.28 -3.18
C ALA A 148 -15.20 -6.88 -1.79
N GLU A 149 -15.76 -5.68 -1.63
CA GLU A 149 -16.39 -5.27 -0.37
C GLU A 149 -17.57 -6.18 -0.01
N THR A 150 -18.42 -6.44 -0.99
CA THR A 150 -19.65 -7.23 -0.79
C THR A 150 -19.30 -8.63 -0.32
N GLU A 151 -18.33 -9.28 -0.98
CA GLU A 151 -17.85 -10.62 -0.64
C GLU A 151 -17.16 -10.66 0.73
N LEU A 152 -16.26 -9.71 1.03
CA LEU A 152 -15.58 -9.65 2.33
C LEU A 152 -16.56 -9.46 3.49
N LYS A 153 -17.64 -8.68 3.31
CA LYS A 153 -18.71 -8.52 4.30
C LYS A 153 -19.56 -9.79 4.46
N ALA A 154 -19.74 -10.55 3.38
CA ALA A 154 -20.50 -11.80 3.42
C ALA A 154 -19.76 -12.96 4.08
N MET A 155 -18.42 -12.89 4.20
CA MET A 155 -17.61 -13.92 4.85
C MET A 155 -17.99 -14.07 6.33
N ARG A 156 -18.53 -15.25 6.67
CA ARG A 156 -18.98 -15.55 8.03
C ARG A 156 -17.80 -15.80 8.96
N ARG A 157 -17.76 -15.07 10.07
CA ARG A 157 -16.90 -15.38 11.21
C ARG A 157 -17.62 -16.39 12.10
N GLY A 158 -17.09 -17.60 12.21
CA GLY A 158 -17.60 -18.58 13.19
C GLY A 158 -17.10 -18.27 14.60
N SER A 159 -17.61 -18.97 15.60
CA SER A 159 -17.16 -18.83 16.99
C SER A 159 -16.01 -19.78 17.31
N GLY A 160 -15.04 -19.30 18.09
CA GLY A 160 -13.90 -20.07 18.57
C GLY A 160 -12.64 -19.98 17.70
N ALA A 161 -11.49 -20.33 18.29
CA ALA A 161 -10.17 -20.09 17.71
C ALA A 161 -9.95 -20.75 16.33
N VAL A 162 -10.50 -21.94 16.09
CA VAL A 162 -10.39 -22.62 14.79
C VAL A 162 -11.19 -21.90 13.71
N ALA A 163 -12.36 -21.36 14.06
CA ALA A 163 -13.18 -20.60 13.13
C ALA A 163 -12.55 -19.23 12.81
N ASP A 164 -11.96 -18.58 13.81
CA ASP A 164 -11.17 -17.35 13.62
C ASP A 164 -9.98 -17.59 12.68
N TYR A 165 -9.22 -18.66 12.88
CA TYR A 165 -8.11 -19.02 12.01
C TYR A 165 -8.58 -19.26 10.56
N LYS A 166 -9.67 -20.02 10.37
CA LYS A 166 -10.25 -20.26 9.03
C LYS A 166 -10.67 -18.95 8.35
N TYR A 167 -11.30 -18.05 9.10
CA TYR A 167 -11.69 -16.74 8.60
C TYR A 167 -10.47 -15.94 8.12
N VAL A 168 -9.41 -15.86 8.93
CA VAL A 168 -8.17 -15.16 8.58
C VAL A 168 -7.50 -15.74 7.34
N VAL A 169 -7.45 -17.08 7.21
CA VAL A 169 -6.86 -17.72 6.02
C VAL A 169 -7.69 -17.45 4.77
N GLN A 170 -9.02 -17.52 4.87
CA GLN A 170 -9.91 -17.29 3.75
C GLN A 170 -9.88 -15.83 3.29
N SER A 171 -9.94 -14.88 4.21
CA SER A 171 -9.89 -13.45 3.89
C SER A 171 -8.56 -13.06 3.27
N ASN A 172 -7.43 -13.55 3.79
CA ASN A 172 -6.11 -13.32 3.19
C ASN A 172 -6.00 -13.89 1.77
N LYS A 173 -6.46 -15.13 1.57
CA LYS A 173 -6.45 -15.74 0.23
C LYS A 173 -7.26 -14.88 -0.75
N TYR A 174 -8.47 -14.48 -0.35
CA TYR A 174 -9.33 -13.65 -1.19
C TYR A 174 -8.70 -12.29 -1.48
N ALA A 175 -8.18 -11.58 -0.47
CA ALA A 175 -7.54 -10.28 -0.66
C ALA A 175 -6.34 -10.37 -1.61
N ARG A 176 -5.55 -11.45 -1.57
CA ARG A 176 -4.46 -11.69 -2.53
C ARG A 176 -4.97 -11.84 -3.96
N GLU A 177 -6.07 -12.58 -4.16
CA GLU A 177 -6.70 -12.73 -5.47
C GLU A 177 -7.20 -11.38 -6.00
N GLN A 178 -7.83 -10.57 -5.14
CA GLN A 178 -8.30 -9.23 -5.51
C GLN A 178 -7.15 -8.25 -5.79
N LEU A 179 -6.05 -8.30 -5.03
CA LEU A 179 -4.84 -7.53 -5.32
C LEU A 179 -4.23 -7.92 -6.67
N SER A 180 -4.23 -9.21 -7.01
CA SER A 180 -3.77 -9.68 -8.33
C SER A 180 -4.66 -9.14 -9.44
N ALA A 181 -5.99 -9.23 -9.27
CA ALA A 181 -6.95 -8.69 -10.24
C ALA A 181 -6.79 -7.16 -10.43
N LEU A 182 -6.60 -6.41 -9.34
CA LEU A 182 -6.34 -4.97 -9.41
C LEU A 182 -5.08 -4.65 -10.22
N ARG A 183 -4.00 -5.38 -9.96
CA ARG A 183 -2.73 -5.23 -10.72
C ARG A 183 -2.92 -5.54 -12.20
N GLU A 184 -3.71 -6.56 -12.54
CA GLU A 184 -4.01 -6.88 -13.94
C GLU A 184 -4.82 -5.79 -14.64
N ILE A 185 -5.75 -5.12 -13.94
CA ILE A 185 -6.49 -3.97 -14.50
C ILE A 185 -5.52 -2.84 -14.83
N ILE A 186 -4.63 -2.50 -13.89
CA ILE A 186 -3.69 -1.38 -14.01
C ILE A 186 -2.61 -1.64 -15.08
N LEU A 187 -2.06 -2.85 -15.14
CA LEU A 187 -0.97 -3.19 -16.07
C LEU A 187 -1.42 -3.41 -17.52
N ARG A 188 -2.73 -3.53 -17.79
CA ARG A 188 -3.29 -3.76 -19.13
C ARG A 188 -3.97 -2.53 -19.74
N GLN A 189 -3.71 -1.35 -19.20
CA GLN A 189 -4.17 -0.07 -19.76
C GLN A 189 -3.51 0.28 -21.10
#